data_AF-A0AAD4LBX3-F1
#
_entry.id   AF-A0AAD4LBX3-F1
#
_cell.length_a   1.000
_cell.length_b   1.000
_cell.length_c   1.000
_cell.angle_alpha   90.00
_cell.angle_beta   90.00
_cell.angle_gamma   90.00
#
_symmetry.space_group_name_H-M   'P 1'
#
loop_
_entity.id
_entity.type
_entity.pdbx_description
1 polymer ?
#
loop_
_entity_poly.entity_id
_entity_poly.type
_entity_poly.pdbx_seq_one_letter_code
_entity_poly.pdbx_strand_id
1 'polypeptide(L)'
;MEGFPKLWVCIQEWVKTSNQSTFDSVWEWIQTQPAEVVPPSFVDYLKTNWMNIVPLWAGILRLHQMIFQEGDTNMLIEVYHHILKSKWLEGKWNQHVDHLVHTLVMIMLPSYVIQHVHQELGFEGLNLASKRHTEILK
;
A
#
# COMPACT_ATOMS: atom_id res chain seq x y z
N MET A 1 -9.78 2.99 -21.07
CA MET A 1 -9.69 4.05 -20.04
C MET A 1 -9.04 5.28 -20.68
N GLU A 2 -9.72 5.96 -21.61
CA GLU A 2 -9.13 7.06 -22.41
C GLU A 2 -10.03 8.31 -22.39
N GLY A 3 -10.50 8.73 -21.21
CA GLY A 3 -11.34 9.94 -21.08
C GLY A 3 -10.58 11.18 -20.60
N PHE A 4 -9.68 11.03 -19.61
CA PHE A 4 -9.14 12.16 -18.86
C PHE A 4 -7.62 12.02 -18.58
N PRO A 5 -6.77 12.06 -19.62
CA PRO A 5 -5.34 11.81 -19.46
C PRO A 5 -4.65 12.85 -18.56
N LYS A 6 -5.06 14.13 -18.63
CA LYS A 6 -4.52 15.20 -17.77
C LYS A 6 -4.86 15.00 -16.29
N LEU A 7 -6.11 14.64 -16.01
CA LEU A 7 -6.56 14.33 -14.64
C LEU A 7 -5.79 13.14 -14.07
N TRP A 8 -5.57 12.09 -14.87
CA TRP A 8 -4.83 10.91 -14.43
C TRP A 8 -3.38 11.24 -14.04
N VAL A 9 -2.66 12.00 -14.87
CA VAL A 9 -1.29 12.45 -14.55
C VAL A 9 -1.27 13.26 -13.26
N CYS A 10 -2.21 14.20 -13.09
CA CYS A 10 -2.34 14.98 -11.85
C CYS A 10 -2.58 14.09 -10.63
N ILE A 11 -3.46 13.10 -10.71
CA ILE A 11 -3.72 12.17 -9.59
C ILE A 11 -2.47 11.35 -9.24
N GLN A 12 -1.73 10.89 -10.25
CA GLN A 12 -0.50 10.12 -10.01
C GLN A 12 0.55 10.94 -9.28
N GLU A 13 0.71 12.22 -9.65
CA GLU A 13 1.59 13.16 -8.94
C GLU A 13 1.07 13.45 -7.53
N TRP A 14 -0.24 13.64 -7.38
CA TRP A 14 -0.89 13.93 -6.11
C TRP A 14 -0.69 12.83 -5.07
N VAL A 15 -0.89 11.57 -5.46
CA VAL A 15 -0.75 10.41 -4.56
C VAL A 15 0.72 10.23 -4.13
N LYS A 16 1.67 10.53 -5.01
CA LYS A 16 3.11 10.32 -4.77
C LYS A 16 3.81 11.49 -4.09
N THR A 17 3.21 12.67 -4.09
CA THR A 17 3.87 13.85 -3.54
C THR A 17 4.20 13.66 -2.06
N SER A 18 5.34 14.19 -1.67
CA SER A 18 5.84 14.21 -0.28
C SER A 18 5.76 15.63 0.32
N ASN A 19 5.29 16.61 -0.44
CA ASN A 19 5.16 18.00 -0.02
C ASN A 19 3.69 18.36 0.19
N GLN A 20 3.35 18.80 1.41
CA GLN A 20 2.00 19.22 1.78
C GLN A 20 1.48 20.36 0.89
N SER A 21 2.32 21.36 0.58
CA SER A 21 1.92 22.48 -0.27
C SER A 21 1.55 22.03 -1.69
N THR A 22 2.30 21.07 -2.24
CA THR A 22 1.97 20.47 -3.54
C THR A 22 0.70 19.63 -3.46
N PHE A 23 0.51 18.89 -2.36
CA PHE A 23 -0.70 18.11 -2.14
C PHE A 23 -1.96 19.00 -2.13
N ASP A 24 -1.92 20.10 -1.37
CA ASP A 24 -3.04 21.03 -1.24
C ASP A 24 -3.31 21.75 -2.57
N SER A 25 -2.26 22.19 -3.26
CA SER A 25 -2.38 22.87 -4.56
C SER A 25 -3.03 21.98 -5.63
N VAL A 26 -2.68 20.69 -5.67
CA VAL A 26 -3.29 19.76 -6.63
C VAL A 26 -4.74 19.46 -6.26
N TRP A 27 -5.05 19.34 -4.97
CA TRP A 27 -6.44 19.15 -4.52
C TRP A 27 -7.32 20.37 -4.84
N GLU A 28 -6.80 21.59 -4.66
CA GLU A 28 -7.47 22.82 -5.07
C GLU A 28 -7.67 22.87 -6.58
N TRP A 29 -6.65 22.49 -7.36
CA TRP A 29 -6.75 22.42 -8.81
C TRP A 29 -7.86 21.46 -9.26
N ILE A 30 -7.94 20.25 -8.67
CA ILE A 30 -8.98 19.25 -9.00
C ILE A 30 -10.39 19.80 -8.73
N GLN A 31 -10.57 20.58 -7.65
CA GLN A 31 -11.88 21.14 -7.29
C GLN A 31 -12.32 22.32 -8.15
N THR A 32 -11.37 23.02 -8.78
CA THR A 32 -11.62 24.24 -9.57
C THR A 32 -11.75 23.98 -11.06
N GLN A 33 -11.43 22.76 -11.51
CA GLN A 33 -11.55 22.41 -12.93
C GLN A 33 -13.00 22.31 -13.41
N PRO A 34 -13.27 22.66 -14.68
CA PRO A 34 -14.57 22.48 -15.28
C PRO A 34 -14.94 20.99 -15.42
N ALA A 35 -16.24 20.70 -15.51
CA ALA A 35 -16.78 19.34 -15.60
C ALA A 35 -16.25 18.51 -16.78
N GLU A 36 -15.79 19.18 -17.85
CA GLU A 36 -15.15 18.56 -19.02
C GLU A 36 -13.79 17.95 -18.72
N VAL A 37 -13.10 18.47 -17.70
CA VAL A 37 -11.76 18.00 -17.30
C VAL A 37 -11.85 17.12 -16.05
N VAL A 38 -12.71 17.51 -15.10
CA VAL A 38 -12.94 16.77 -13.86
C VAL A 38 -14.45 16.64 -13.63
N PRO A 39 -15.01 15.43 -13.79
CA PRO A 39 -16.43 15.22 -13.50
C PRO A 39 -16.77 15.56 -12.04
N PRO A 40 -17.88 16.28 -11.77
CA PRO A 40 -18.29 16.59 -10.39
C PRO A 40 -18.46 15.35 -9.51
N SER A 41 -18.99 14.27 -10.09
CA SER A 41 -19.13 12.97 -9.41
C SER A 41 -17.80 12.38 -8.95
N PHE A 42 -16.71 12.66 -9.66
CA PHE A 42 -15.37 12.23 -9.28
C PHE A 42 -14.86 13.02 -8.06
N VAL A 43 -15.10 14.34 -8.02
CA VAL A 43 -14.75 15.18 -6.86
C VAL A 43 -15.52 14.74 -5.62
N ASP A 44 -16.83 14.48 -5.76
CA ASP A 44 -17.68 14.01 -4.67
C ASP A 44 -17.24 12.64 -4.14
N TYR A 45 -16.85 11.74 -5.04
CA TYR A 45 -16.30 10.45 -4.67
C TYR A 45 -15.01 10.59 -3.85
N LEU A 46 -14.08 11.44 -4.31
CA LEU A 46 -12.83 11.68 -3.58
C LEU A 46 -13.07 12.30 -2.21
N LYS A 47 -13.95 13.30 -2.10
CA LYS A 47 -14.34 13.92 -0.82
C LYS A 47 -14.90 12.90 0.16
N THR A 48 -15.78 12.03 -0.32
CA THR A 48 -16.50 11.07 0.55
C THR A 48 -15.60 9.91 0.98
N ASN A 49 -14.80 9.36 0.06
CA ASN A 49 -14.13 8.08 0.27
C ASN A 49 -12.63 8.21 0.52
N TRP A 50 -11.95 9.20 -0.05
CA TRP A 50 -10.48 9.28 -0.03
C TRP A 50 -9.97 10.35 0.93
N MET A 51 -10.63 11.51 0.98
CA MET A 51 -10.20 12.62 1.86
C MET A 51 -10.38 12.32 3.35
N ASN A 52 -11.21 11.34 3.72
CA ASN A 52 -11.36 10.90 5.10
C ASN A 52 -10.25 9.94 5.56
N ILE A 53 -9.47 9.39 4.63
CA ILE A 53 -8.45 8.37 4.88
C ILE A 53 -7.09 8.74 4.27
N VAL A 54 -6.81 10.04 4.11
CA VAL A 54 -5.54 10.57 3.58
C VAL A 54 -4.30 9.90 4.21
N PRO A 55 -4.24 9.62 5.53
CA PRO A 55 -3.09 8.95 6.14
C PRO A 55 -2.75 7.56 5.57
N LEU A 56 -3.70 6.86 4.95
CA LEU A 56 -3.51 5.49 4.45
C LEU A 56 -2.88 5.44 3.04
N TRP A 57 -3.13 6.46 2.22
CA TRP A 57 -2.78 6.43 0.80
C TRP A 57 -1.84 7.55 0.35
N ALA A 58 -1.86 8.73 0.99
CA ALA A 58 -1.07 9.87 0.54
C ALA A 58 0.40 9.76 0.92
N GLY A 59 1.31 9.98 -0.04
CA GLY A 59 2.76 9.94 0.17
C GLY A 59 3.27 10.87 1.27
N ILE A 60 2.67 12.06 1.40
CA ILE A 60 3.00 13.06 2.43
C ILE A 60 2.96 12.51 3.86
N LEU A 61 2.03 11.61 4.15
CA LEU A 61 1.82 11.07 5.51
C LEU A 61 2.51 9.72 5.71
N ARG A 62 3.03 9.10 4.65
CA ARG A 62 3.82 7.85 4.72
C ARG A 62 5.24 8.06 5.24
N LEU A 63 5.81 9.26 5.08
CA LEU A 63 7.21 9.54 5.47
C LEU A 63 7.47 9.52 6.98
N HIS A 64 6.43 9.68 7.81
CA HIS A 64 6.54 9.78 9.27
C HIS A 64 5.90 8.64 10.05
N GLN A 65 5.35 7.62 9.38
CA GLN A 65 4.77 6.47 10.06
C GLN A 65 5.86 5.41 10.29
N MET A 66 6.09 5.06 11.56
CA MET A 66 6.99 3.96 11.93
C MET A 66 6.33 2.63 11.58
N ILE A 67 7.14 1.63 11.20
CA ILE A 67 6.71 0.26 10.82
C ILE A 67 5.71 -0.37 11.81
N PHE A 68 5.76 0.04 13.08
CA PHE A 68 4.85 -0.45 14.12
C PHE A 68 3.43 0.15 14.07
N GLN A 69 3.21 1.26 13.36
CA GLN A 69 1.88 1.81 13.06
C GLN A 69 1.32 1.30 11.71
N GLU A 70 2.13 0.60 10.90
CA GLU A 70 1.85 0.25 9.50
C GLU A 70 0.95 -0.98 9.30
N GLY A 71 0.29 -1.54 10.32
CA GLY A 71 -0.56 -2.73 10.14
C GLY A 71 -1.62 -2.61 9.03
N ASP A 72 -2.05 -1.38 8.72
CA ASP A 72 -3.16 -1.08 7.80
C ASP A 72 -2.73 -0.31 6.53
N THR A 73 -1.48 -0.42 6.08
CA THR A 73 -1.08 0.21 4.80
C THR A 73 -1.32 -0.71 3.61
N ASN A 74 -1.89 -0.15 2.52
CA ASN A 74 -2.07 -0.86 1.26
C ASN A 74 -0.78 -1.52 0.75
N MET A 75 0.40 -0.96 1.08
CA MET A 75 1.68 -1.51 0.64
C MET A 75 1.98 -2.89 1.24
N LEU A 76 1.72 -3.10 2.54
CA LEU A 76 1.93 -4.42 3.16
C LEU A 76 0.93 -5.44 2.64
N ILE A 77 -0.32 -5.03 2.43
CA ILE A 77 -1.35 -5.86 1.81
C ILE A 77 -0.97 -6.22 0.36
N GLU A 78 -0.48 -5.26 -0.42
CA GLU A 78 -0.02 -5.49 -1.81
C GLU A 78 1.19 -6.42 -1.86
N VAL A 79 2.19 -6.22 -0.99
CA VAL A 79 3.36 -7.11 -0.88
C VAL A 79 2.93 -8.51 -0.45
N TYR A 80 2.02 -8.61 0.53
CA TYR A 80 1.45 -9.89 0.95
C TYR A 80 0.74 -10.60 -0.21
N HIS A 81 -0.14 -9.90 -0.94
CA HIS A 81 -0.81 -10.45 -2.12
C HIS A 81 0.17 -10.86 -3.21
N HIS A 82 1.21 -10.08 -3.45
CA HIS A 82 2.24 -10.40 -4.44
C HIS A 82 3.00 -11.67 -4.06
N ILE A 83 3.45 -11.79 -2.81
CA ILE A 83 4.14 -12.98 -2.29
C ILE A 83 3.23 -14.20 -2.34
N LEU A 84 1.97 -14.05 -1.89
CA LEU A 84 0.98 -15.12 -1.91
C LEU A 84 0.78 -15.65 -3.33
N LYS A 85 0.55 -14.75 -4.30
CA LYS A 85 0.36 -15.13 -5.71
C LYS A 85 1.60 -15.77 -6.33
N SER A 86 2.78 -15.19 -6.11
CA SER A 86 4.02 -15.62 -6.78
C SER A 86 4.63 -16.87 -6.17
N LYS A 87 4.64 -17.00 -4.83
CA LYS A 87 5.33 -18.07 -4.11
C LYS A 87 4.44 -19.28 -3.83
N TRP A 88 3.16 -19.06 -3.55
CA TRP A 88 2.29 -20.12 -2.99
C TRP A 88 1.12 -20.51 -3.89
N LEU A 89 0.62 -19.60 -4.72
CA LEU A 89 -0.48 -19.88 -5.64
C LEU A 89 -0.02 -20.12 -7.10
N GLU A 90 1.29 -20.11 -7.35
CA GLU A 90 1.90 -20.34 -8.68
C GLU A 90 1.31 -19.44 -9.79
N GLY A 91 0.84 -18.25 -9.44
CA GLY A 91 0.17 -17.35 -10.37
C GLY A 91 -1.20 -17.82 -10.87
N LYS A 92 -1.86 -18.78 -10.21
CA LYS A 92 -3.24 -19.21 -10.53
C LYS A 92 -4.24 -18.26 -9.88
N TRP A 93 -5.18 -17.76 -10.68
CA TRP A 93 -6.09 -16.67 -10.29
C TRP A 93 -7.43 -17.14 -9.73
N ASN A 94 -7.81 -18.40 -9.94
CA ASN A 94 -9.07 -18.99 -9.48
C ASN A 94 -8.83 -20.33 -8.76
N GLN A 95 -8.54 -20.26 -7.46
CA GLN A 95 -8.50 -21.45 -6.61
C GLN A 95 -9.75 -21.48 -5.73
N HIS A 96 -10.28 -22.68 -5.46
CA HIS A 96 -11.38 -22.83 -4.52
C HIS A 96 -10.97 -22.30 -3.15
N VAL A 97 -11.92 -21.70 -2.41
CA VAL A 97 -11.64 -21.08 -1.10
C VAL A 97 -10.96 -22.07 -0.15
N ASP A 98 -11.34 -23.35 -0.18
CA ASP A 98 -10.72 -24.39 0.67
C ASP A 98 -9.23 -24.59 0.36
N HIS A 99 -8.84 -24.52 -0.91
CA HIS A 99 -7.43 -24.67 -1.29
C HIS A 99 -6.63 -23.43 -0.88
N LEU A 100 -7.22 -22.25 -0.95
CA LEU A 100 -6.63 -21.03 -0.42
C LEU A 100 -6.43 -21.13 1.10
N VAL A 101 -7.48 -21.52 1.84
CA VAL A 101 -7.42 -21.69 3.30
C VAL A 101 -6.36 -22.72 3.68
N HIS A 102 -6.33 -23.87 2.99
CA HIS A 102 -5.31 -24.89 3.19
C HIS A 102 -3.90 -24.34 2.96
N THR A 103 -3.69 -23.61 1.86
CA THR A 103 -2.39 -23.01 1.52
C THR A 103 -1.94 -22.00 2.58
N LEU A 104 -2.85 -21.14 3.03
CA LEU A 104 -2.56 -20.15 4.06
C LEU A 104 -2.19 -20.80 5.40
N VAL A 105 -2.97 -21.78 5.85
CA VAL A 105 -2.83 -22.38 7.18
C VAL A 105 -1.74 -23.44 7.24
N MET A 106 -1.68 -24.33 6.24
CA MET A 106 -0.82 -25.51 6.29
C MET A 106 0.55 -25.30 5.65
N ILE A 107 0.70 -24.29 4.79
CA ILE A 107 1.93 -24.08 4.03
C ILE A 107 2.56 -22.74 4.39
N MET A 108 1.81 -21.64 4.19
CA MET A 108 2.32 -20.30 4.37
C MET A 108 2.67 -20.01 5.84
N LEU A 109 1.72 -20.20 6.76
CA LEU A 109 1.94 -19.88 8.18
C LEU A 109 3.13 -20.65 8.79
N PRO A 110 3.27 -21.99 8.61
CA PRO A 110 4.45 -22.71 9.09
C PRO A 110 5.76 -22.20 8.48
N SER A 111 5.76 -21.80 7.21
CA SER A 111 6.96 -21.25 6.58
C SER A 111 7.43 -19.95 7.26
N TYR A 112 6.51 -19.08 7.68
CA TYR A 112 6.85 -17.86 8.43
C TYR A 112 7.34 -18.16 9.84
N VAL A 113 6.76 -19.17 10.50
CA VAL A 113 7.23 -19.61 11.83
C VAL A 113 8.67 -20.13 11.73
N ILE A 114 8.96 -21.00 10.76
CA ILE A 114 10.32 -21.51 10.53
C ILE A 114 11.27 -20.36 10.21
N GLN A 115 10.84 -19.44 9.34
CA GLN A 115 11.62 -18.26 8.98
C GLN A 115 11.96 -17.41 10.22
N HIS A 116 10.98 -17.19 11.10
CA HIS A 116 11.17 -16.44 12.33
C HIS A 116 12.18 -17.10 13.27
N VAL A 117 12.07 -18.43 13.45
CA VAL A 117 13.04 -19.21 14.25
C VAL A 117 14.44 -19.12 13.65
N HIS A 118 14.57 -19.21 12.32
CA HIS A 118 15.87 -19.04 11.65
C HIS A 118 16.46 -17.63 11.86
N GLN A 119 15.62 -16.59 11.89
CA GLN A 119 16.05 -15.22 12.20
C GLN A 119 16.55 -15.10 13.65
N GLU A 120 15.84 -15.66 14.62
CA GLU A 120 16.26 -15.67 16.03
C GLU A 120 17.59 -16.39 16.24
N LEU A 121 17.81 -17.48 15.48
CA LEU A 121 19.05 -18.25 15.51
C LEU A 121 20.19 -17.62 14.67
N GLY A 122 19.91 -16.53 13.94
CA GLY A 122 20.89 -15.82 13.11
C GLY A 122 21.22 -16.50 11.78
N PHE A 123 20.48 -17.53 11.37
CA PHE A 123 20.59 -18.15 10.05
C PHE A 123 20.02 -17.26 8.94
N GLU A 124 19.05 -16.42 9.29
CA GLU A 124 18.51 -15.40 8.42
C GLU A 124 18.81 -13.99 8.95
N GLY A 125 19.05 -13.05 8.04
CA GLY A 125 19.32 -11.65 8.40
C GLY A 125 18.15 -11.00 9.12
N LEU A 126 18.43 -9.90 9.84
CA LEU A 126 17.43 -9.10 10.53
C LEU A 126 16.28 -8.73 9.59
N ASN A 127 15.04 -8.94 10.04
CA ASN A 127 13.88 -8.41 9.33
C ASN A 127 13.94 -6.88 9.26
N LEU A 128 13.20 -6.29 8.32
CA LEU A 128 13.25 -4.85 8.04
C LEU A 128 13.02 -3.99 9.28
N ALA A 129 12.10 -4.40 10.16
CA ALA A 129 11.82 -3.71 11.42
C ALA A 129 13.02 -3.74 12.37
N SER A 130 13.64 -4.91 12.55
CA SER A 130 14.79 -5.11 13.45
C SER A 130 16.05 -4.42 12.91
N LYS A 131 16.24 -4.44 11.59
CA LYS A 131 17.33 -3.73 10.92
C LYS A 131 17.20 -2.21 11.13
N ARG A 132 16.01 -1.65 10.88
CA ARG A 132 15.74 -0.22 11.10
C ARG A 132 15.88 0.19 12.56
N HIS A 133 15.45 -0.64 13.50
CA HIS A 133 15.64 -0.40 14.93
C HIS A 133 17.12 -0.35 15.33
N THR A 134 17.95 -1.23 14.75
CA THR A 134 19.39 -1.24 14.98
C THR A 134 20.08 -0.02 14.38
N GLU A 135 19.59 0.51 13.26
CA GLU A 135 20.08 1.75 12.64
C GLU A 135 19.74 3.00 13.45
N ILE A 136 18.60 3.02 14.16
CA ILE A 136 18.19 4.15 15.03
C ILE A 136 18.97 4.18 16.34
N LEU A 137 19.36 3.01 16.86
CA LEU A 137 20.09 2.88 18.13
C LEU A 137 21.61 3.05 18.01
N LYS A 138 22.15 3.17 16.79
CA LYS A 138 23.56 3.46 16.51
C LYS A 138 23.78 4.96 16.38
#